data_AF-A0A937QBI1-F1
#
_entry.id   AF-A0A937QBI1-F1
#
_cell.length_a   1.000
_cell.length_b   1.000
_cell.length_c   1.000
_cell.angle_alpha   90.00
_cell.angle_beta   90.00
_cell.angle_gamma   90.00
#
_symmetry.space_group_name_H-M   'P 1'
#
loop_
_entity.id
_entity.type
_entity.pdbx_description
1 polymer ?
#
loop_
_entity_poly.entity_id
_entity_poly.type
_entity_poly.pdbx_seq_one_letter_code
_entity_poly.pdbx_strand_id
1 'polypeptide(L)' 'MADSWEFLNPQTVVMKFREGVKFHDGTDFNAETVKYQIEWIQDKRNGCWSRTPILPIKSVEIVDEYTVKWHFKNHGPPF' A
#
# COMPACT_ATOMS: atom_id res chain seq x y z
N MET A 1 -7.38 8.96 5.80
CA MET A 1 -5.96 8.52 5.83
C MET A 1 -5.32 8.66 4.45
N ALA A 2 -5.99 8.27 3.35
CA ALA A 2 -5.57 8.65 2.00
C ALA A 2 -6.25 9.95 1.55
N ASP A 3 -5.47 10.85 0.93
CA ASP A 3 -5.94 12.13 0.38
C ASP A 3 -6.36 11.96 -1.09
N SER A 4 -5.58 11.20 -1.86
CA SER A 4 -5.87 10.88 -3.26
C SER A 4 -5.18 9.59 -3.72
N TRP A 5 -5.74 8.93 -4.72
CA TRP A 5 -5.05 7.88 -5.48
C TRP A 5 -5.12 8.17 -6.97
N GLU A 6 -4.00 8.02 -7.66
CA GLU A 6 -3.85 8.22 -9.10
C GLU A 6 -3.44 6.90 -9.75
N PHE A 7 -4.22 6.44 -10.73
CA PHE A 7 -3.88 5.27 -11.54
C PHE A 7 -2.95 5.71 -12.67
N LEU A 8 -1.65 5.47 -12.53
CA LEU A 8 -0.69 5.71 -13.61
C LEU A 8 -0.88 4.70 -14.75
N ASN A 9 -1.14 3.44 -14.40
CA ASN A 9 -1.29 2.33 -15.35
C ASN A 9 -2.28 1.31 -14.76
N PRO A 10 -2.83 0.38 -15.56
CA PRO A 10 -3.64 -0.75 -15.05
C PRO A 10 -2.90 -1.67 -14.06
N GLN A 11 -1.59 -1.48 -13.91
CA GLN A 11 -0.72 -2.20 -12.98
C GLN A 11 0.01 -1.29 -11.98
N THR A 12 -0.22 0.03 -12.02
CA THR A 12 0.50 0.98 -11.16
C THR A 12 -0.46 2.01 -10.59
N VAL A 13 -0.53 2.09 -9.26
CA VAL A 13 -1.36 3.05 -8.54
C VAL A 13 -0.47 3.86 -7.61
N VAL A 14 -0.55 5.18 -7.66
CA VAL A 14 0.11 6.07 -6.72
C VAL A 14 -0.92 6.52 -5.70
N MET A 15 -0.68 6.27 -4.42
CA MET A 15 -1.52 6.72 -3.34
C MET A 15 -0.78 7.78 -2.54
N LYS A 16 -1.43 8.94 -2.38
CA LYS A 16 -0.96 10.05 -1.57
C LYS A 16 -1.74 10.07 -0.26
N PHE A 17 -1.01 10.10 0.83
CA PHE A 17 -1.53 10.21 2.18
C PHE A 17 -1.55 11.66 2.61
N ARG A 18 -2.42 11.97 3.56
CA ARG A 18 -2.55 13.32 4.10
C ARG A 18 -1.50 13.54 5.18
N GLU A 19 -0.74 14.62 5.08
CA GLU A 19 0.24 15.03 6.09
C GLU A 19 -0.43 15.35 7.43
N GLY A 20 0.20 14.95 8.53
CA GLY A 20 -0.30 15.16 9.90
C GLY A 20 -1.33 14.15 10.40
N VAL A 21 -1.52 13.02 9.69
CA VAL A 21 -2.32 11.89 10.19
C VAL A 21 -1.47 11.10 11.18
N LYS A 22 -1.96 10.98 12.42
CA LYS A 22 -1.39 10.08 13.44
C LYS A 22 -2.26 8.84 13.59
N PHE A 23 -1.62 7.69 13.81
CA PHE A 23 -2.32 6.49 14.25
C PHE A 23 -2.92 6.69 15.64
N HIS A 24 -3.84 5.79 16.03
CA HIS A 24 -4.44 5.81 17.38
C HIS A 24 -3.41 5.67 18.51
N ASP A 25 -2.23 5.12 18.21
CA ASP A 25 -1.10 4.97 19.14
C ASP A 25 -0.21 6.23 19.22
N GLY A 26 -0.50 7.27 18.43
CA GLY A 26 0.25 8.53 18.38
C GLY A 26 1.43 8.56 17.39
N THR A 27 1.78 7.41 16.79
CA THR A 27 2.80 7.31 15.75
C THR A 27 2.37 8.00 14.47
N ASP A 28 3.30 8.65 13.77
CA ASP A 28 3.02 9.31 12.50
C ASP A 28 2.71 8.29 11.38
N PHE A 29 1.69 8.58 10.58
CA PHE A 29 1.28 7.75 9.46
C PHE A 29 2.19 8.04 8.26
N ASN A 30 3.20 7.19 8.07
CA ASN A 30 4.17 7.33 6.98
C ASN A 30 4.07 6.16 5.99
N ALA A 31 4.52 6.40 4.76
CA ALA A 31 4.62 5.44 3.66
C ALA A 31 5.41 4.17 4.02
N GLU A 32 6.43 4.30 4.88
CA GLU A 32 7.23 3.16 5.37
C GLU A 32 6.39 2.15 6.15
N THR A 33 5.50 2.62 7.01
CA THR A 33 4.63 1.74 7.81
C THR A 33 3.69 0.95 6.90
N VAL A 34 3.18 1.60 5.85
CA VAL A 34 2.32 0.96 4.84
C VAL A 34 3.09 -0.11 4.09
N LYS A 35 4.32 0.19 3.63
CA LYS A 35 5.18 -0.78 2.97
C LYS A 35 5.45 -1.98 3.88
N TYR A 36 5.86 -1.73 5.12
CA TYR A 36 6.12 -2.78 6.10
C TYR A 36 4.90 -3.68 6.33
N GLN A 37 3.72 -3.09 6.49
CA GLN A 37 2.48 -3.86 6.64
C GLN A 37 2.23 -4.78 5.44
N ILE A 38 2.43 -4.28 4.22
CA ILE A 38 2.18 -5.08 3.01
C ILE A 38 3.19 -6.21 2.88
N GLU A 39 4.46 -5.95 3.17
CA GLU A 39 5.49 -7.00 3.23
C GLU A 39 5.14 -8.05 4.31
N TRP A 40 4.68 -7.60 5.47
CA TRP A 40 4.22 -8.47 6.55
C TRP A 40 3.02 -9.32 6.16
N ILE A 41 2.05 -8.78 5.42
CA ILE A 41 0.90 -9.54 4.91
C ILE A 41 1.32 -10.50 3.79
N GLN A 42 2.32 -10.12 2.98
CA GLN A 42 2.90 -10.96 1.93
C GLN A 42 3.81 -12.07 2.45
N ASP A 43 4.24 -12.04 3.72
CA ASP A 43 5.05 -13.11 4.32
C ASP A 43 4.19 -14.35 4.63
N LYS A 44 4.52 -15.50 4.02
CA LYS A 44 3.75 -16.75 4.10
C LYS A 44 3.63 -17.29 5.51
N ARG A 45 4.54 -16.89 6.39
CA ARG A 45 4.60 -17.33 7.78
C ARG A 45 3.51 -16.73 8.64
N ASN A 46 2.99 -15.55 8.29
CA ASN A 46 1.99 -14.86 9.11
C ASN A 46 0.57 -15.42 8.95
N GLY A 47 0.33 -16.34 8.00
CA GLY A 47 -0.98 -17.00 7.88
C GLY A 47 -2.16 -16.05 7.59
N CYS A 48 -1.90 -14.82 7.14
CA CYS A 48 -2.93 -13.79 6.99
C CYS A 48 -3.96 -14.18 5.93
N TRP A 49 -5.24 -14.29 6.31
CA TRP A 49 -6.34 -14.64 5.39
C TRP A 49 -6.57 -13.57 4.31
N SER A 50 -6.22 -12.32 4.62
CA SER A 50 -6.21 -11.16 3.71
C SER A 50 -5.16 -11.23 2.60
N ARG A 51 -4.41 -12.33 2.49
CA ARG A 51 -3.52 -12.58 1.35
C ARG A 51 -4.24 -12.53 0.02
N THR A 52 -5.39 -13.18 -0.09
CA THR A 52 -6.09 -13.37 -1.36
C THR A 52 -6.34 -12.05 -2.12
N PRO A 53 -6.83 -10.98 -1.47
CA PRO A 53 -6.95 -9.66 -2.11
C PRO A 53 -5.62 -8.93 -2.35
N ILE A 54 -4.54 -9.29 -1.66
CA ILE A 54 -3.20 -8.65 -1.75
C ILE A 54 -2.25 -9.42 -2.68
N LEU A 55 -2.58 -10.65 -3.08
CA LEU A 55 -1.88 -11.44 -4.11
C LEU A 55 -1.59 -10.68 -5.42
N PRO A 56 -2.51 -9.85 -5.96
CA PRO A 56 -2.21 -9.09 -7.16
C PRO A 56 -1.19 -7.98 -6.91
N ILE A 57 -0.87 -7.59 -5.67
CA ILE A 57 0.17 -6.59 -5.38
C ILE A 57 1.55 -7.24 -5.53
N LYS A 58 2.34 -6.73 -6.47
CA LYS A 58 3.72 -7.15 -6.74
C LYS A 58 4.69 -6.57 -5.71
N SER A 59 4.60 -5.27 -5.48
CA SER A 59 5.51 -4.52 -4.63
C SER A 59 4.94 -3.15 -4.31
N VAL A 60 5.42 -2.56 -3.22
CA VAL A 60 5.14 -1.16 -2.85
C VAL A 60 6.46 -0.42 -2.82
N GLU A 61 6.55 0.65 -3.60
CA GLU A 61 7.67 1.56 -3.65
C GLU A 61 7.30 2.85 -2.92
N ILE A 62 8.21 3.37 -2.11
CA ILE A 62 8.02 4.62 -1.40
C ILE A 62 8.59 5.71 -2.31
N VAL A 63 7.72 6.58 -2.81
CA VAL A 63 8.12 7.72 -3.62
C VAL A 63 8.46 8.90 -2.72
N ASP A 64 7.69 9.07 -1.65
CA ASP A 64 7.84 10.15 -0.68
C ASP A 64 7.31 9.71 0.70
N GLU A 65 7.59 10.48 1.75
CA GLU A 65 7.18 10.15 3.13
C GLU A 65 5.66 9.92 3.26
N TYR A 66 4.88 10.61 2.43
CA TYR A 66 3.42 10.46 2.34
C TYR A 66 2.95 9.95 0.98
N THR A 67 3.84 9.48 0.10
CA THR A 67 3.45 8.99 -1.23
C THR A 67 3.99 7.58 -1.47
N VAL A 68 3.09 6.64 -1.73
CA VAL A 68 3.43 5.26 -2.08
C VAL A 68 2.98 4.93 -3.50
N LYS A 69 3.82 4.19 -4.22
CA LYS A 69 3.51 3.62 -5.52
C LYS A 69 3.34 2.11 -5.38
N TRP A 70 2.14 1.65 -5.69
CA TRP A 70 1.74 0.26 -5.70
C TRP A 70 1.93 -0.31 -7.09
N HIS A 71 2.65 -1.42 -7.18
CA HIS A 71 2.77 -2.21 -8.40
C HIS A 71 1.94 -3.47 -8.28
N PHE A 72 1.18 -3.82 -9.31
CA PHE A 72 0.35 -5.01 -9.37
C PHE A 72 0.91 -6.01 -10.41
N LYS A 73 0.87 -7.32 -10.12
CA LYS A 73 1.38 -8.41 -10.97
C LYS A 73 0.45 -8.75 -12.13
N ASN A 74 -0.85 -8.64 -11.93
CA ASN A 74 -1.84 -8.89 -12.96
C ASN A 74 -2.59 -7.59 -13.27
N HIS A 75 -3.34 -7.54 -14.37
CA HIS A 75 -4.34 -6.48 -14.59
C HIS A 75 -5.06 -6.22 -13.25
N GLY A 76 -5.05 -4.96 -12.79
CA GLY A 76 -5.78 -4.56 -11.60
C GLY A 76 -7.23 -5.08 -11.63
N PRO A 77 -7.92 -5.15 -10.47
CA PRO A 77 -9.24 -5.75 -10.41
C PRO A 77 -10.13 -5.20 -11.53
N PRO A 78 -10.92 -6.05 -12.23
CA PRO A 78 -11.88 -5.57 -13.21
C PRO A 78 -12.94 -4.81 -12.42
N PHE A 79 -12.75 -3.51 -12.26
CA PHE A 79 -13.81 -2.58 -11.89
C PHE A 79 -14.51 -2.15 -13.18
#